data_AF-A0ABD7SQW5-F1
#
_entry.id   AF-A0ABD7SQW5-F1
#
_cell.length_a   1.000
_cell.length_b   1.000
_cell.length_c   1.000
_cell.angle_alpha   90.00
_cell.angle_beta   90.00
_cell.angle_gamma   90.00
#
_symmetry.space_group_name_H-M   'P 1'
#
loop_
_entity.id
_entity.type
_entity.pdbx_description
1 polymer ?
#
loop_
_entity_poly.entity_id
_entity_poly.type
_entity_poly.pdbx_seq_one_letter_code
_entity_poly.pdbx_strand_id
1 'polypeptide(L)'
;METVEQVKRTLLQMGMLLVFFIPFAIAFQMLPQEGLIAFMVIAILLSPIAVYCAVVNHRERINAKSAWILNTSYKQPRCNLIHVELETSTGKKVLWRQNPNEIDFSDTASDKVLSYLICE
;
A
#
# COMPACT_ATOMS: atom_id res chain seq x y z
N MET A 1 -12.42 10.37 -29.33
CA MET A 1 -13.75 10.86 -28.92
C MET A 1 -14.01 10.45 -27.45
N GLU A 2 -13.06 10.74 -26.54
CA GLU A 2 -13.11 10.34 -25.12
C GLU A 2 -13.27 11.53 -24.16
N THR A 3 -13.12 12.76 -24.68
CA THR A 3 -13.03 13.98 -23.87
C THR A 3 -14.37 14.37 -23.23
N VAL A 4 -15.48 14.22 -23.94
CA VAL A 4 -16.82 14.63 -23.44
C VAL A 4 -17.29 13.75 -22.28
N GLU A 5 -17.00 12.45 -22.34
CA GLU A 5 -17.44 11.48 -21.35
C GLU A 5 -16.60 11.54 -20.08
N GLN A 6 -15.30 11.82 -20.23
CA GLN A 6 -14.41 12.11 -19.12
C GLN A 6 -14.78 13.41 -18.41
N VAL A 7 -15.09 14.48 -19.16
CA VAL A 7 -15.54 15.76 -18.56
C VAL A 7 -16.85 15.59 -17.78
N LYS A 8 -17.81 14.80 -18.29
CA LYS A 8 -19.05 14.48 -17.57
C LYS A 8 -18.80 13.75 -16.27
N ARG A 9 -17.90 12.74 -16.25
CA ARG A 9 -17.54 12.02 -15.01
C ARG A 9 -16.87 12.95 -14.00
N THR A 10 -15.95 13.80 -14.43
CA THR A 10 -15.28 14.76 -13.54
C THR A 10 -16.27 15.76 -12.95
N LEU A 11 -17.19 16.29 -13.75
CA LEU A 11 -18.26 17.18 -13.26
C LEU A 11 -19.17 16.49 -12.26
N LEU A 12 -19.53 15.22 -12.50
CA LEU A 12 -20.34 14.44 -11.58
C LEU A 12 -19.59 14.21 -10.24
N GLN A 13 -18.30 13.89 -10.30
CA GLN A 13 -17.46 13.71 -9.12
C GLN A 13 -17.32 15.01 -8.30
N MET A 14 -17.07 16.13 -8.97
CA MET A 14 -17.01 17.44 -8.31
C MET A 14 -18.37 17.81 -7.70
N GLY A 15 -19.47 17.55 -8.41
CA GLY A 15 -20.82 17.76 -7.90
C GLY A 15 -21.12 16.94 -6.65
N MET A 16 -20.78 15.65 -6.64
CA MET A 16 -20.93 14.78 -5.47
C MET A 16 -20.09 15.23 -4.29
N LEU A 17 -18.84 15.66 -4.54
CA LEU A 17 -17.97 16.26 -3.54
C LEU A 17 -18.60 17.51 -2.92
N LEU A 18 -19.10 18.43 -3.74
CA LEU A 18 -19.75 19.64 -3.26
C LEU A 18 -20.98 19.34 -2.40
N VAL A 19 -21.85 18.42 -2.83
CA VAL A 19 -23.04 18.02 -2.06
C VAL A 19 -22.66 17.42 -0.70
N PHE A 20 -21.53 16.72 -0.61
CA PHE A 20 -21.05 16.16 0.65
C PHE A 20 -20.48 17.24 1.59
N PHE A 21 -19.73 18.20 1.07
CA PHE A 21 -19.04 19.20 1.90
C PHE A 21 -19.88 20.43 2.27
N ILE A 22 -20.88 20.81 1.47
CA ILE A 22 -21.74 21.98 1.74
C ILE A 22 -22.47 21.88 3.10
N PRO A 23 -23.13 20.76 3.46
CA PRO A 23 -23.78 20.61 4.76
C PRO A 23 -22.78 20.73 5.92
N PHE A 24 -21.56 20.21 5.73
CA PHE A 24 -20.49 20.31 6.71
C PHE A 24 -20.04 21.75 6.91
N ALA A 25 -19.88 22.51 5.83
CA ALA A 25 -19.52 23.93 5.89
C ALA A 25 -20.60 24.78 6.57
N ILE A 26 -21.88 24.52 6.29
CA ILE A 26 -23.01 25.23 6.93
C ILE A 26 -23.07 24.89 8.43
N ALA A 27 -22.96 23.62 8.80
CA ALA A 27 -22.92 23.20 10.20
C ALA A 27 -21.72 23.82 10.94
N PHE A 28 -20.58 23.98 10.25
CA PHE A 28 -19.39 24.60 10.81
C PHE A 28 -19.59 26.08 11.14
N GLN A 29 -20.30 26.82 10.29
CA GLN A 29 -20.61 28.24 10.52
C GLN A 29 -21.60 28.46 11.68
N MET A 30 -22.40 27.45 12.01
CA MET A 30 -23.39 27.50 13.09
C MET A 30 -22.80 27.11 14.46
N LEU A 31 -21.53 26.69 14.52
CA LEU A 31 -20.88 26.35 15.78
C LEU A 31 -20.51 27.62 16.57
N PRO A 32 -20.83 27.68 17.88
CA PRO A 32 -20.30 28.72 18.73
C PRO A 32 -18.76 28.62 18.80
N GLN A 33 -18.10 29.73 19.15
CA GLN A 33 -16.63 29.84 19.14
C GLN A 33 -15.93 28.74 19.94
N GLU A 34 -16.53 28.30 21.06
CA GLU A 34 -16.04 27.18 21.87
C GLU A 34 -16.10 25.83 21.13
N GLY A 35 -17.16 25.60 20.35
CA GLY A 35 -17.32 24.41 19.52
C GLY A 35 -16.32 24.35 18.36
N LEU A 36 -16.00 25.51 17.77
CA LEU A 36 -14.95 25.62 16.75
C LEU A 36 -13.57 25.28 17.32
N ILE A 37 -13.25 25.80 18.50
CA ILE A 37 -11.98 25.50 19.20
C ILE A 37 -11.90 24.01 19.52
N ALA A 38 -12.96 23.42 20.08
CA ALA A 38 -13.01 21.99 20.38
C ALA A 38 -12.80 21.13 19.12
N PHE A 39 -13.44 21.47 18.00
CA PHE A 39 -13.24 20.77 16.74
C PHE A 39 -11.81 20.89 16.22
N MET A 40 -11.21 22.09 16.26
CA MET A 40 -9.83 22.30 15.84
C MET A 40 -8.86 21.47 16.67
N VAL A 41 -9.06 21.41 18.00
CA VAL A 41 -8.25 20.57 18.89
C VAL A 41 -8.38 19.10 18.53
N ILE A 42 -9.60 18.60 18.32
CA ILE A 42 -9.86 17.21 17.90
C ILE A 42 -9.19 16.92 16.55
N ALA A 43 -9.32 17.82 15.57
CA ALA A 43 -8.72 17.65 14.25
C ALA A 43 -7.18 17.61 14.32
N ILE A 44 -6.57 18.48 15.12
CA ILE A 44 -5.12 18.49 15.34
C ILE A 44 -4.66 17.20 16.00
N LEU A 45 -5.38 16.70 17.01
CA LEU A 45 -5.05 15.45 17.70
C LEU A 45 -5.24 14.21 16.84
N LEU A 46 -6.24 14.19 15.96
CA LEU A 46 -6.50 13.05 15.06
C LEU A 46 -5.63 13.08 13.80
N SER A 47 -5.10 14.24 13.40
CA SER A 47 -4.27 14.37 12.19
C SER A 47 -3.06 13.43 12.15
N PRO A 48 -2.27 13.21 13.23
CA PRO A 48 -1.10 12.35 13.18
C PRO A 48 -1.50 10.87 13.06
N ILE A 49 -2.62 10.49 13.66
CA ILE A 49 -3.18 9.13 13.57
C ILE A 49 -3.62 8.86 12.12
N ALA A 50 -4.34 9.81 11.51
CA ALA A 50 -4.78 9.69 10.12
C ALA A 50 -3.59 9.60 9.15
N VAL A 51 -2.56 10.43 9.36
CA VAL A 51 -1.32 10.38 8.57
C VAL A 51 -0.59 9.06 8.77
N TYR A 52 -0.46 8.57 10.01
CA TYR A 52 0.18 7.28 10.29
C TYR A 52 -0.55 6.13 9.59
N CYS A 53 -1.88 6.06 9.70
CA CYS A 53 -2.70 5.05 9.02
C CYS A 53 -2.53 5.13 7.50
N ALA A 54 -2.50 6.34 6.92
CA ALA A 54 -2.27 6.53 5.50
C ALA A 54 -0.88 6.04 5.06
N VAL A 55 0.16 6.36 5.84
CA VAL A 55 1.54 5.94 5.56
C VAL A 55 1.70 4.41 5.65
N VAL A 56 1.15 3.78 6.69
CA VAL A 56 1.20 2.31 6.85
C VAL A 56 0.47 1.63 5.69
N ASN A 57 -0.74 2.06 5.38
CA ASN A 57 -1.53 1.50 4.27
C ASN A 57 -0.84 1.74 2.92
N HIS A 58 -0.20 2.90 2.72
CA HIS A 58 0.57 3.15 1.51
C HIS A 58 1.79 2.24 1.39
N ARG A 59 2.52 2.02 2.49
CA ARG A 59 3.66 1.09 2.54
C ARG A 59 3.21 -0.35 2.27
N GLU A 60 2.11 -0.78 2.86
CA GLU A 60 1.52 -2.09 2.60
C GLU A 60 1.09 -2.24 1.14
N ARG A 61 0.48 -1.20 0.53
CA ARG A 61 0.13 -1.21 -0.89
C ARG A 61 1.36 -1.23 -1.80
N ILE A 62 2.45 -0.56 -1.44
CA ILE A 62 3.70 -0.63 -2.20
C ILE A 62 4.27 -2.06 -2.10
N ASN A 63 4.28 -2.65 -0.91
CA ASN A 63 4.71 -4.03 -0.72
C ASN A 63 3.80 -5.02 -1.48
N ALA A 64 2.49 -4.77 -1.53
CA ALA A 64 1.52 -5.59 -2.26
C ALA A 64 1.57 -5.38 -3.79
N LYS A 65 2.17 -4.28 -4.27
CA LYS A 65 2.37 -4.02 -5.70
C LYS A 65 3.66 -4.60 -6.27
N SER A 66 4.58 -5.05 -5.42
CA SER A 66 5.71 -5.82 -5.89
C SER A 66 5.20 -7.17 -6.37
N ALA A 67 5.50 -7.54 -7.62
CA ALA A 67 5.25 -8.91 -8.10
C ALA A 67 6.09 -9.93 -7.30
N TRP A 68 7.12 -9.47 -6.59
CA TRP A 68 7.93 -10.28 -5.68
C TRP A 68 7.18 -10.53 -4.37
N ILE A 69 6.98 -11.80 -4.08
CA ILE A 69 6.39 -12.34 -2.87
C ILE A 69 7.49 -12.39 -1.80
N LEU A 70 7.26 -11.74 -0.65
CA LEU A 70 8.16 -11.83 0.49
C LEU A 70 8.17 -13.26 1.03
N ASN A 71 9.36 -13.77 1.34
CA ASN A 71 9.49 -15.08 1.95
C ASN A 71 9.15 -15.01 3.45
N THR A 72 7.86 -15.21 3.78
CA THR A 72 7.37 -15.21 5.16
C THR A 72 7.16 -16.61 5.73
N SER A 73 7.44 -17.66 4.95
CA SER A 73 7.22 -19.04 5.37
C SER A 73 8.26 -19.97 4.74
N TYR A 74 8.66 -21.02 5.45
CA TYR A 74 9.58 -22.07 4.97
C TYR A 74 9.02 -22.93 3.81
N LYS A 75 7.85 -22.58 3.28
CA LYS A 75 7.15 -23.37 2.30
C LYS A 75 7.53 -22.93 0.89
N GLN A 76 8.15 -23.85 0.16
CA GLN A 76 8.44 -23.67 -1.26
C GLN A 76 7.16 -23.45 -2.08
N PRO A 77 7.17 -22.52 -3.05
CA PRO A 77 6.05 -22.33 -3.97
C PRO A 77 5.92 -23.51 -4.94
N ARG A 78 4.69 -23.90 -5.27
CA ARG A 78 4.39 -24.98 -6.23
C ARG A 78 4.32 -24.42 -7.66
N CYS A 79 5.47 -24.19 -8.27
CA CYS A 79 5.58 -23.69 -9.64
C CYS A 79 6.84 -24.25 -10.33
N ASN A 80 6.96 -24.06 -11.65
CA ASN A 80 8.09 -24.59 -12.42
C ASN A 80 9.36 -23.76 -12.25
N LEU A 81 9.23 -22.42 -12.27
CA LEU A 81 10.36 -21.50 -12.23
C LEU A 81 10.05 -20.31 -11.33
N ILE A 82 11.10 -19.83 -10.65
CA ILE A 82 11.07 -18.61 -9.84
C ILE A 82 12.29 -17.74 -10.13
N HIS A 83 12.15 -16.45 -9.92
CA HIS A 83 13.27 -15.57 -9.59
C HIS A 83 13.35 -15.45 -8.08
N VAL A 84 14.55 -15.48 -7.52
CA VAL A 84 14.76 -15.45 -6.07
C VAL A 84 15.76 -14.35 -5.71
N GLU A 85 15.43 -13.56 -4.71
CA GLU A 85 16.32 -12.61 -4.05
C GLU A 85 16.89 -13.28 -2.78
N LEU A 86 18.21 -13.36 -2.71
CA LEU A 86 18.97 -13.94 -1.62
C LEU A 86 19.74 -12.85 -0.87
N GLU A 87 19.83 -13.01 0.44
CA GLU A 87 20.79 -12.34 1.31
C GLU A 87 22.00 -13.25 1.49
N THR A 88 23.16 -12.80 1.03
CA THR A 88 24.44 -13.49 1.13
C THR A 88 25.37 -12.73 2.08
N SER A 89 26.49 -13.33 2.46
CA SER A 89 27.53 -12.66 3.26
C SER A 89 28.13 -11.42 2.59
N THR A 90 28.00 -11.29 1.27
CA THR A 90 28.54 -10.19 0.47
C THR A 90 27.49 -9.15 0.08
N GLY A 91 26.21 -9.37 0.39
CA GLY A 91 25.12 -8.45 0.11
C GLY A 91 23.89 -9.15 -0.50
N LYS A 92 23.17 -8.45 -1.38
CA LYS A 92 21.97 -8.98 -2.03
C LYS A 92 22.30 -9.56 -3.41
N LYS A 93 21.76 -10.74 -3.70
CA LYS A 93 21.92 -11.42 -5.00
C LYS A 93 20.56 -11.83 -5.54
N VAL A 94 20.34 -11.68 -6.84
CA VAL A 94 19.14 -12.19 -7.52
C VAL A 94 19.50 -13.35 -8.42
N LEU A 95 18.86 -14.50 -8.22
CA LEU A 95 18.93 -15.65 -9.10
C LEU A 95 17.70 -15.67 -10.00
N TRP A 96 17.91 -15.89 -11.30
CA TRP A 96 16.83 -15.89 -12.28
C TRP A 96 16.52 -17.32 -12.75
N ARG A 97 15.23 -17.62 -12.96
CA ARG A 97 14.73 -18.87 -13.55
C ARG A 97 15.29 -20.11 -12.85
N GLN A 98 15.13 -20.15 -11.54
CA GLN A 98 15.53 -21.28 -10.71
C GLN A 98 14.35 -22.22 -10.50
N ASN A 99 14.63 -23.50 -10.36
CA ASN A 99 13.64 -24.47 -9.92
C ASN A 99 13.42 -24.29 -8.41
N PRO A 100 12.18 -24.10 -7.92
CA PRO A 100 11.93 -23.94 -6.48
C PRO A 100 12.46 -25.09 -5.62
N ASN A 101 12.53 -26.31 -6.19
CA ASN A 101 13.02 -27.50 -5.49
C ASN A 101 14.54 -27.48 -5.25
N GLU A 102 15.29 -26.66 -6.01
CA GLU A 102 16.74 -26.52 -5.91
C GLU A 102 17.15 -25.42 -4.91
N ILE A 103 16.19 -24.66 -4.40
CA ILE A 103 16.43 -23.55 -3.47
C ILE A 103 15.99 -23.95 -2.07
N ASP A 104 16.87 -23.72 -1.10
CA ASP A 104 16.56 -23.87 0.31
C ASP A 104 15.86 -22.60 0.83
N PHE A 105 14.60 -22.74 1.26
CA PHE A 105 13.79 -21.66 1.86
C PHE A 105 13.86 -21.64 3.40
N SER A 106 14.67 -22.51 4.01
CA SER A 106 14.85 -22.56 5.45
C SER A 106 15.59 -21.31 5.96
N ASP A 107 15.31 -20.90 7.20
CA ASP A 107 16.06 -19.81 7.86
C ASP A 107 17.51 -20.19 8.18
N THR A 108 17.86 -21.48 8.06
CA THR A 108 19.21 -22.02 8.30
C THR A 108 20.07 -22.11 7.05
N ALA A 109 19.53 -21.75 5.87
CA ALA A 109 20.28 -21.72 4.63
C ALA A 109 21.45 -20.73 4.71
N SER A 110 22.56 -21.05 4.07
CA SER A 110 23.73 -20.15 4.00
C SER A 110 23.42 -18.85 3.27
N ASP A 111 22.57 -18.93 2.24
CA ASP A 111 22.04 -17.79 1.51
C ASP A 111 20.53 -17.72 1.78
N LYS A 112 20.09 -16.70 2.52
CA LYS A 112 18.69 -16.60 2.97
C LYS A 112 17.80 -16.04 1.86
N VAL A 113 16.72 -16.73 1.51
CA VAL A 113 15.71 -16.21 0.58
C VAL A 113 14.92 -15.07 1.25
N LEU A 114 15.04 -13.87 0.69
CA LEU A 114 14.31 -12.67 1.12
C LEU A 114 12.94 -12.57 0.44
N SER A 115 12.93 -12.75 -0.88
CA SER A 115 11.73 -12.64 -1.70
C SER A 115 11.85 -13.49 -2.97
N TYR A 116 10.72 -13.86 -3.57
CA TYR A 116 10.69 -14.61 -4.81
C TYR A 116 9.56 -14.15 -5.73
N LEU A 117 9.77 -14.27 -7.03
CA LEU A 117 8.78 -13.98 -8.06
C LEU A 117 8.50 -15.27 -8.84
N ILE A 118 7.23 -15.65 -8.96
CA ILE A 118 6.82 -16.82 -9.75
C ILE A 118 6.88 -16.45 -11.24
N CYS A 119 7.57 -17.27 -12.02
CA CYS A 119 7.56 -17.18 -13.47
C CYS A 119 6.45 -18.10 -14.01
N GLU A 120 5.54 -17.54 -14.80
CA GLU A 120 4.63 -18.34 -15.66
C GLU A 120 5.34 -18.84 -16.92
#